data_AF-C2KZV4-F1
#
_entry.id   AF-C2KZV4-F1
#
_cell.length_a   1.000
_cell.length_b   1.000
_cell.length_c   1.000
_cell.angle_alpha   90.00
_cell.angle_beta   90.00
_cell.angle_gamma   90.00
#
_symmetry.space_group_name_H-M   'P 1'
#
loop_
_entity.id
_entity.type
_entity.pdbx_description
1 polymer ?
#
loop_
_entity_poly.entity_id
_entity_poly.type
_entity_poly.pdbx_seq_one_letter_code
_entity_poly.pdbx_strand_id
1 'polypeptide(L)' 'MNQQTMTIIVTLVCLVMCVGQILMIKQAHENGTSVRIRPLQIIACAVVAVMGIYSLITGHYFWG' A
#
# COMPACT_ATOMS: atom_id res chain seq x y z
N MET A 1 -10.91 9.35 -16.67
CA MET A 1 -10.94 9.43 -15.19
C MET A 1 -10.13 10.64 -14.77
N ASN A 2 -10.58 11.41 -13.78
CA ASN A 2 -9.83 12.56 -13.28
C ASN A 2 -8.53 12.09 -12.62
N GLN A 3 -7.41 12.78 -12.84
CA GLN A 3 -6.06 12.41 -12.37
C GLN A 3 -6.00 12.31 -10.83
N GLN A 4 -6.78 13.16 -10.16
CA GLN A 4 -6.97 13.13 -8.71
C GLN A 4 -7.64 11.83 -8.26
N THR A 5 -8.70 11.41 -8.95
CA THR A 5 -9.46 10.21 -8.62
C THR A 5 -8.60 8.96 -8.77
N MET A 6 -7.77 8.88 -9.82
CA MET A 6 -6.79 7.79 -10.00
C MET A 6 -5.79 7.73 -8.85
N THR A 7 -5.21 8.87 -8.48
CA THR A 7 -4.21 8.94 -7.40
C THR A 7 -4.81 8.53 -6.05
N ILE A 8 -6.04 8.98 -5.74
CA ILE A 8 -6.76 8.58 -4.53
C ILE A 8 -7.00 7.07 -4.51
N ILE A 9 -7.51 6.51 -5.61
CA ILE A 9 -7.80 5.06 -5.71
C ILE A 9 -6.53 4.24 -5.52
N VAL A 10 -5.45 4.57 -6.23
CA VAL A 10 -4.16 3.85 -6.14
C VAL A 10 -3.58 3.92 -4.73
N THR A 11 -3.62 5.10 -4.10
CA THR A 11 -3.13 5.30 -2.74
C THR A 11 -3.94 4.47 -1.74
N LEU A 12 -5.27 4.48 -1.87
CA LEU A 12 -6.18 3.78 -0.96
C LEU A 12 -6.05 2.26 -1.10
N VAL A 13 -5.94 1.74 -2.33
CA VAL A 13 -5.69 0.32 -2.60
C VAL A 13 -4.34 -0.11 -2.04
N CYS A 14 -3.26 0.66 -2.26
CA CYS A 14 -1.93 0.32 -1.72
C CYS A 14 -1.93 0.30 -0.19
N LEU A 15 -2.65 1.23 0.46
CA LEU A 15 -2.76 1.29 1.91
C LEU A 15 -3.47 0.04 2.47
N VAL A 16 -4.57 -0.36 1.85
CA VAL A 16 -5.30 -1.60 2.20
C VAL A 16 -4.42 -2.83 1.99
N MET A 17 -3.68 -2.90 0.88
CA MET A 17 -2.76 -4.03 0.62
C MET A 17 -1.62 -4.09 1.65
N CYS A 18 -1.05 -2.95 2.03
CA CYS A 18 -0.05 -2.86 3.10
C CYS A 18 -0.58 -3.40 4.43
N VAL A 19 -1.75 -2.91 4.86
CA VAL A 19 -2.36 -3.35 6.13
C VAL A 19 -2.74 -4.83 6.07
N GLY A 20 -3.27 -5.30 4.93
CA GLY A 20 -3.59 -6.71 4.73
C GLY A 20 -2.37 -7.62 4.85
N GLN A 21 -1.22 -7.23 4.29
CA GLN A 21 0.02 -8.00 4.43
C GLN A 21 0.51 -8.04 5.88
N ILE A 22 0.40 -6.94 6.62
CA ILE A 22 0.75 -6.88 8.05
C ILE A 22 -0.16 -7.78 8.89
N LEU A 23 -1.47 -7.75 8.63
CA LEU A 23 -2.45 -8.59 9.33
C LEU A 23 -2.21 -10.08 9.05
N MET A 24 -1.92 -10.44 7.80
CA MET A 24 -1.61 -11.83 7.43
C MET A 24 -0.35 -12.34 8.14
N ILE A 25 0.67 -11.48 8.31
CA ILE A 25 1.88 -11.83 9.08
C ILE A 25 1.53 -12.03 10.56
N LYS A 26 0.74 -11.11 11.14
CA LYS A 26 0.33 -11.21 12.55
C LYS A 26 -0.49 -12.47 12.81
N GLN A 27 -1.45 -12.77 11.93
CA GLN A 27 -2.30 -13.95 12.03
C GLN A 27 -1.50 -15.24 11.81
N ALA A 28 -0.52 -15.25 10.91
CA ALA A 28 0.38 -16.38 10.74
C ALA A 28 1.24 -16.65 11.99
N HIS A 29 1.73 -15.58 12.61
CA HIS A 29 2.48 -15.64 13.86
C HIS A 29 1.63 -16.20 15.01
N GLU A 30 0.37 -15.76 15.14
CA GLU A 30 -0.55 -16.26 16.17
C GLU A 30 -1.00 -17.71 15.92
N ASN A 31 -1.16 -18.14 14.66
CA ASN A 31 -1.57 -19.50 14.31
C ASN A 31 -0.38 -20.47 14.14
N GLY A 32 0.86 -20.05 14.44
CA GLY A 32 2.06 -20.88 14.28
C GLY A 32 2.31 -21.36 12.85
N THR A 33 1.69 -20.73 11.85
CA THR A 33 1.77 -21.12 10.45
C THR A 33 2.93 -20.39 9.78
N SER A 34 3.77 -21.11 9.04
CA SER A 34 4.85 -20.49 8.27
C SER A 34 4.28 -19.80 7.02
N VAL A 35 4.18 -18.47 7.06
CA VAL A 35 3.82 -17.67 5.89
C VAL A 35 5.08 -17.14 5.23
N ARG A 36 5.17 -17.32 3.91
CA ARG A 36 6.26 -16.78 3.09
C ARG A 36 6.13 -15.26 3.00
N ILE A 37 6.81 -14.55 3.89
CA ILE A 37 6.86 -13.09 3.89
C ILE A 37 7.60 -12.62 2.64
N ARG A 38 6.99 -11.74 1.85
CA ARG A 38 7.62 -11.08 0.69
C ARG A 38 7.94 -9.64 1.07
N PRO A 39 9.03 -9.38 1.81
CA PRO A 39 9.33 -8.06 2.36
C PRO A 39 9.46 -6.99 1.29
N LEU A 40 9.97 -7.34 0.10
CA LEU A 40 10.03 -6.45 -1.07
C LEU A 40 8.66 -5.90 -1.48
N GLN A 41 7.58 -6.68 -1.40
CA GLN A 41 6.24 -6.21 -1.74
C GLN A 41 5.68 -5.22 -0.71
N ILE A 42 5.96 -5.47 0.58
CA ILE A 42 5.56 -4.57 1.67
C ILE A 42 6.26 -3.23 1.52
N ILE A 43 7.58 -3.25 1.25
CA ILE A 43 8.37 -2.03 1.02
C ILE A 43 7.85 -1.29 -0.21
N ALA A 44 7.58 -1.99 -1.32
CA ALA A 44 7.03 -1.38 -2.52
C ALA A 44 5.66 -0.73 -2.27
N CYS A 45 4.73 -1.41 -1.58
CA CYS A 45 3.44 -0.82 -1.21
C CYS A 45 3.60 0.39 -0.27
N ALA A 46 4.54 0.35 0.67
CA ALA A 46 4.82 1.48 1.56
C ALA A 46 5.34 2.70 0.78
N VAL A 47 6.27 2.49 -0.16
CA VAL A 47 6.79 3.55 -1.03
C VAL A 47 5.68 4.14 -1.90
N VAL A 48 4.83 3.31 -2.51
CA VAL A 48 3.71 3.77 -3.34
C VAL A 48 2.67 4.52 -2.49
N ALA A 49 2.39 4.07 -1.26
CA ALA A 49 1.48 4.77 -0.35
C ALA A 49 2.03 6.15 0.03
N VAL A 50 3.32 6.27 0.37
CA VAL A 50 3.96 7.56 0.69
C VAL A 50 3.97 8.50 -0.52
N MET A 51 4.32 7.98 -1.70
CA MET A 51 4.27 8.73 -2.97
C MET A 51 2.86 9.23 -3.28
N GLY A 52 1.84 8.38 -3.06
CA GLY A 52 0.43 8.72 -3.27
C GLY A 52 -0.06 9.81 -2.32
N ILE A 53 0.30 9.73 -1.03
CA ILE A 53 -0.03 10.75 -0.03
C ILE A 53 0.68 12.07 -0.36
N TYR A 54 1.97 12.02 -0.72
CA TYR A 54 2.73 13.20 -1.13
C TYR A 54 2.10 13.89 -2.33
N SER A 55 1.71 13.10 -3.34
CA SER A 55 1.04 13.55 -4.55
C SER A 55 -0.33 14.19 -4.27
N LEU A 56 -1.10 13.65 -3.31
CA LEU A 56 -2.34 14.26 -2.83
C LEU A 56 -2.12 15.62 -2.16
N ILE A 57 -1.10 15.72 -1.30
CA ILE A 57 -0.82 16.94 -0.51
C ILE A 57 -0.27 18.05 -1.39
N THR A 58 0.64 17.72 -2.32
CA THR A 58 1.28 18.71 -3.20
C THR A 58 0.43 19.07 -4.42
N GLY A 59 -0.64 18.32 -4.70
CA GLY A 59 -1.46 18.50 -5.90
C GLY A 59 -0.73 18.10 -7.20
N HIS A 60 0.46 17.51 -7.09
CA HIS A 60 1.23 17.02 -8.23
C HIS A 60 0.86 15.55 -8.45
N TYR A 61 -0.19 15.30 -9.24
CA TYR A 61 -0.72 13.96 -9.50
C TYR A 61 0.24 13.16 -10.37
N PHE A 62 1.02 12.27 -9.75
CA PHE A 62 2.04 11.44 -10.43
C PHE A 62 1.44 10.36 -11.33
N TRP A 63 0.21 9.94 -11.03
CA TRP A 63 -0.51 8.90 -11.76
C TRP A 63 -1.51 9.57 -12.71
N GLY A 64 -1.03 9.88 -13.92
CA GLY A 64 -1.80 10.45 -15.02
C GLY A 64 -1.54 9.72 -16.31
#